data_AF-A0A426Y6R2-F1
#
_entry.id   AF-A0A426Y6R2-F1
#
_cell.length_a   1.000
_cell.length_b   1.000
_cell.length_c   1.000
_cell.angle_alpha   90.00
_cell.angle_beta   90.00
_cell.angle_gamma   90.00
#
_symmetry.space_group_name_H-M   'P 1'
#
loop_
_entity.id
_entity.type
_entity.pdbx_description
1 polymer ?
#
loop_
_entity_poly.entity_id
_entity_poly.type
_entity_poly.pdbx_seq_one_letter_code
_entity_poly.pdbx_strand_id
1 'polypeptide(L)'
;MSSSRPDNVYHVTVMPCYDKKLEAARDEFSFSVDEGENGHANSVMKIPEVDSVLTSGEVLDLIQVEVADPFDNSIVKRLYDEWLGQPGSEKARRYLHTEYHPLVKSTASQLLNW
;
A
#
# COMPACT_ATOMS: atom_id res chain seq x y z
N MET A 1 9.36 -21.36 16.99
CA MET A 1 8.46 -20.82 15.95
C MET A 1 8.40 -19.32 16.15
N SER A 2 8.85 -18.53 15.17
CA SER A 2 8.78 -17.06 15.23
C SER A 2 7.32 -16.63 15.06
N SER A 3 6.70 -15.98 16.05
CA SER A 3 5.37 -15.40 15.87
C SER A 3 5.49 -14.12 15.04
N SER A 4 4.91 -14.11 13.85
CA SER A 4 4.79 -12.88 13.06
C SER A 4 3.76 -11.96 13.73
N ARG A 5 4.07 -10.66 13.83
CA ARG A 5 3.06 -9.68 14.24
C ARG A 5 2.01 -9.54 13.14
N PRO A 6 0.71 -9.35 13.45
CA PRO A 6 -0.35 -9.23 12.45
C PRO A 6 -0.11 -8.13 11.41
N ASP A 7 0.55 -7.03 11.81
CA ASP A 7 0.92 -5.92 10.94
C ASP A 7 1.97 -6.25 9.86
N ASN A 8 2.62 -7.41 9.96
CA ASN A 8 3.61 -7.88 9.00
C ASN A 8 3.05 -8.94 8.02
N VAL A 9 1.74 -9.16 8.00
CA VAL A 9 1.08 -10.13 7.12
C VAL A 9 0.25 -9.37 6.09
N TYR A 10 0.48 -9.65 4.81
CA TYR A 10 -0.36 -9.15 3.72
C TYR A 10 -1.36 -10.24 3.31
N HIS A 11 -2.61 -10.09 3.73
CA HIS A 11 -3.68 -11.06 3.51
C HIS A 11 -4.47 -10.74 2.24
N VAL A 12 -4.36 -11.62 1.25
CA VAL A 12 -5.10 -11.52 -0.03
C VAL A 12 -6.13 -12.63 -0.11
N THR A 13 -7.34 -12.31 -0.56
CA THR A 13 -8.39 -13.30 -0.84
C THR A 13 -8.84 -13.26 -2.29
N VAL A 14 -9.22 -14.42 -2.84
CA VAL A 14 -9.78 -14.54 -4.19
C VAL A 14 -11.28 -14.79 -4.08
N MET A 15 -12.08 -13.97 -4.76
CA MET A 15 -13.54 -14.00 -4.68
C MET A 15 -14.16 -14.06 -6.09
N PRO A 16 -15.30 -14.75 -6.28
CA PRO A 16 -15.94 -14.85 -7.59
C PRO A 16 -16.73 -13.60 -7.99
N CYS A 17 -16.74 -12.54 -7.17
CA CYS A 17 -17.49 -11.31 -7.42
C CYS A 17 -16.73 -10.07 -6.97
N TYR A 18 -17.11 -8.93 -7.55
CA TYR A 18 -16.59 -7.61 -7.18
C TYR A 18 -17.11 -7.12 -5.83
N ASP A 19 -18.29 -7.55 -5.41
CA ASP A 19 -18.94 -7.09 -4.17
C ASP A 19 -18.05 -7.28 -2.93
N LYS A 20 -17.30 -8.40 -2.86
CA LYS A 20 -16.38 -8.64 -1.75
C LYS A 20 -15.24 -7.63 -1.66
N LYS A 21 -14.81 -7.04 -2.78
CA LYS A 21 -13.84 -5.93 -2.78
C LYS A 21 -14.44 -4.67 -2.16
N LEU A 22 -15.73 -4.39 -2.42
CA LEU A 22 -16.45 -3.28 -1.81
C LEU A 22 -16.75 -3.50 -0.34
N GLU A 23 -17.02 -4.75 0.06
CA GLU A 23 -17.17 -5.12 1.47
C GLU A 23 -15.87 -4.89 2.23
N ALA A 24 -14.75 -5.44 1.74
CA ALA A 24 -13.43 -5.30 2.36
C ALA A 24 -12.93 -3.84 2.50
N ALA A 25 -13.39 -2.94 1.62
CA ALA A 25 -13.03 -1.53 1.68
C ALA A 25 -13.77 -0.75 2.79
N ARG A 26 -14.75 -1.34 3.47
CA ARG A 26 -15.48 -0.65 4.54
C ARG A 26 -14.70 -0.72 5.85
N ASP A 27 -14.65 0.41 6.56
CA ASP A 27 -14.03 0.53 7.89
C ASP A 27 -14.51 -0.50 8.92
N GLU A 28 -15.74 -0.99 8.79
CA GLU A 28 -16.34 -2.00 9.67
C GLU A 28 -15.61 -3.36 9.62
N PHE A 29 -14.86 -3.64 8.56
CA PHE A 29 -14.05 -4.85 8.40
C PHE A 29 -12.58 -4.62 8.81
N SER A 30 -12.36 -3.74 9.78
CA SER A 30 -11.03 -3.53 10.37
C SER A 30 -11.04 -3.84 11.87
N PHE A 31 -10.03 -4.57 12.32
CA PHE A 31 -9.75 -4.83 13.72
C PHE A 31 -9.10 -3.60 14.35
N SER A 32 -9.55 -3.21 15.54
CA SER A 32 -8.85 -2.24 16.38
C SER A 32 -7.94 -2.97 17.34
N VAL A 33 -6.63 -2.73 17.25
CA VAL A 33 -5.65 -3.22 18.23
C VAL A 33 -5.20 -2.05 19.09
N ASP A 34 -5.42 -2.18 20.39
CA ASP A 34 -4.93 -1.24 21.39
C ASP A 34 -3.50 -1.62 21.79
N GLU A 35 -2.52 -0.77 21.48
CA GLU A 35 -1.18 -0.87 22.08
C GLU A 35 -1.18 -0.20 23.47
N GLY A 36 -1.34 -0.99 24.55
CA GLY A 36 -0.88 -0.63 25.90
C GLY A 36 0.38 -1.43 26.20
N GLU A 37 1.47 -0.92 26.80
CA GLU A 37 1.62 0.11 27.81
C GLU A 37 2.90 0.93 27.52
N ASN A 38 2.80 2.28 27.49
CA ASN A 38 3.79 3.25 28.01
C ASN A 38 3.45 4.68 27.54
N GLY A 39 2.33 5.21 28.06
CA GLY A 39 2.25 6.61 28.47
C GLY A 39 2.26 7.75 27.46
N HIS A 40 2.32 7.57 26.13
CA HIS A 40 2.19 8.68 25.17
C HIS A 40 1.34 8.29 23.93
N ALA A 41 0.24 9.03 23.72
CA ALA A 41 -0.73 8.97 22.62
C ALA A 41 -1.33 7.59 22.30
N ASN A 42 -2.61 7.37 22.67
CA ASN A 42 -3.44 6.24 22.23
C ASN A 42 -3.50 6.17 20.69
N SER A 43 -2.56 5.49 20.05
CA SER A 43 -2.62 5.17 18.63
C SER A 43 -3.36 3.85 18.47
N VAL A 44 -4.68 3.93 18.30
CA VAL A 44 -5.48 2.77 17.90
C VAL A 44 -5.05 2.36 16.50
N MET A 45 -4.45 1.18 16.37
CA MET A 45 -4.07 0.63 15.08
C MET A 45 -5.27 -0.10 14.48
N LYS A 46 -5.74 0.36 13.31
CA LYS A 46 -6.75 -0.34 12.52
C LYS A 46 -6.06 -1.30 11.55
N ILE A 47 -6.36 -2.59 11.64
CA ILE A 47 -5.84 -3.64 10.76
C ILE A 47 -7.01 -4.17 9.93
N PRO A 48 -6.97 -4.10 8.59
CA PRO A 48 -8.05 -4.64 7.78
C PRO A 48 -8.12 -6.18 7.90
N GLU A 49 -9.31 -6.75 7.76
CA GLU A 49 -9.48 -8.21 7.74
C GLU A 49 -8.78 -8.86 6.54
N VAL A 50 -8.77 -8.16 5.41
CA VAL A 50 -8.03 -8.50 4.19
C VAL A 50 -7.40 -7.24 3.62
N ASP A 51 -6.14 -7.30 3.19
CA ASP A 51 -5.45 -6.18 2.55
C ASP A 51 -5.85 -6.02 1.08
N SER A 52 -6.28 -7.11 0.43
CA SER A 52 -6.74 -7.09 -0.95
C SER A 52 -7.71 -8.23 -1.27
N VAL A 53 -8.70 -7.89 -2.10
CA VAL A 53 -9.62 -8.85 -2.69
C VAL A 53 -9.37 -8.87 -4.19
N LEU A 54 -9.02 -10.02 -4.74
CA LEU A 54 -8.90 -10.23 -6.17
C LEU A 54 -10.11 -10.99 -6.69
N THR A 55 -10.72 -10.50 -7.76
CA THR A 55 -11.75 -11.28 -8.46
C THR A 55 -11.10 -12.41 -9.28
N SER A 56 -11.85 -13.47 -9.58
CA SER A 56 -11.35 -14.52 -10.48
C SER A 56 -10.94 -13.99 -11.86
N GLY A 57 -11.58 -12.92 -12.35
CA GLY A 57 -11.19 -12.22 -13.57
C GLY A 57 -9.83 -11.53 -13.44
N GLU A 58 -9.60 -10.80 -12.35
CA GLU A 58 -8.30 -10.15 -12.09
C GLU A 58 -7.17 -11.17 -11.93
N VAL A 59 -7.43 -12.31 -11.29
CA VAL A 59 -6.45 -13.41 -11.21
C VAL A 59 -6.14 -13.97 -12.59
N LEU A 60 -7.15 -14.12 -13.45
CA LEU A 60 -6.95 -14.57 -14.82
C LEU A 60 -6.12 -13.56 -15.62
N ASP A 61 -6.38 -12.26 -15.46
CA ASP A 61 -5.60 -11.19 -16.08
C ASP A 61 -4.14 -11.25 -15.62
N LEU A 62 -3.90 -11.42 -14.31
CA LEU A 62 -2.56 -11.57 -13.74
C LEU A 62 -1.79 -12.78 -14.29
N ILE A 63 -2.47 -13.90 -14.53
CA ILE A 63 -1.85 -15.10 -15.12
C ILE A 63 -1.46 -14.86 -16.59
N GLN A 64 -2.18 -14.01 -17.29
CA GLN A 64 -1.91 -13.68 -18.69
C GLN A 64 -0.81 -12.62 -18.86
N VAL A 65 -0.41 -11.94 -17.79
CA VAL A 65 0.71 -10.99 -17.83
C VAL A 65 2.01 -11.75 -18.09
N GLU A 66 2.74 -11.37 -19.13
CA GLU A 66 4.11 -11.84 -19.31
C GLU A 66 5.00 -11.27 -18.22
N VAL A 67 5.62 -12.16 -17.45
CA VAL A 67 6.61 -11.76 -16.44
C VAL A 67 7.83 -11.21 -17.17
N ALA A 68 8.05 -9.91 -17.02
CA ALA A 68 9.23 -9.23 -17.52
C ALA A 68 10.00 -8.61 -16.36
N ASP A 69 11.33 -8.69 -16.41
CA ASP A 69 12.16 -7.93 -15.50
C ASP A 69 11.99 -6.43 -15.82
N PRO A 70 11.54 -5.57 -14.87
CA PRO A 70 11.42 -4.14 -15.11
C PRO A 70 12.75 -3.50 -15.52
N PHE A 71 13.89 -4.08 -15.13
CA PHE A 71 15.21 -3.62 -15.55
C PHE A 71 15.52 -3.95 -17.01
N ASP A 72 14.80 -4.87 -17.65
CA ASP A 72 14.97 -5.22 -19.07
C ASP A 72 14.15 -4.35 -20.03
N ASN A 73 13.36 -3.41 -19.52
CA ASN A 73 12.61 -2.49 -20.35
C ASN A 73 13.56 -1.53 -21.11
N SER A 74 13.63 -1.68 -22.44
CA SER A 74 14.52 -0.88 -23.31
C SER A 74 14.21 0.62 -23.28
N ILE A 75 12.94 1.00 -23.07
CA ILE A 75 12.53 2.40 -22.93
C ILE A 75 13.10 2.99 -21.64
N VAL A 76 13.05 2.22 -20.54
CA VAL A 76 13.61 2.62 -19.24
C VAL A 76 15.12 2.72 -19.33
N LYS A 77 15.81 1.71 -19.90
CA LYS A 77 17.28 1.77 -20.11
C LYS A 77 17.66 3.04 -20.87
N ARG A 78 16.99 3.33 -22.00
CA ARG A 78 17.24 4.53 -22.80
C ARG A 78 16.99 5.83 -22.01
N LEU A 79 15.91 5.90 -21.23
CA LEU A 79 15.61 7.07 -20.39
C LEU A 79 16.73 7.34 -19.37
N TYR A 80 17.28 6.28 -18.78
CA TYR A 80 18.44 6.37 -17.90
C TYR A 80 19.69 6.80 -18.68
N ASP A 81 20.09 6.06 -19.71
CA ASP A 81 21.31 6.34 -20.47
C ASP A 81 21.35 7.76 -21.08
N GLU A 82 20.23 8.25 -21.61
CA GLU A 82 20.20 9.53 -22.33
C GLU A 82 19.91 10.73 -21.43
N TRP A 83 19.11 10.57 -20.35
CA TRP A 83 18.60 11.72 -19.61
C TRP A 83 18.86 11.66 -18.10
N LEU A 84 18.43 10.60 -17.43
CA LEU A 84 18.54 10.49 -15.97
C LEU A 84 19.96 10.14 -15.50
N GLY A 85 20.80 9.54 -16.34
CA GLY A 85 22.07 8.93 -15.94
C GLY A 85 21.83 7.54 -15.34
N GLN A 86 22.24 7.32 -14.11
CA GLN A 86 22.08 6.04 -13.41
C GLN A 86 20.96 6.09 -12.36
N PRO A 87 20.40 4.93 -11.95
CA PRO A 87 19.52 4.86 -10.78
C PRO A 87 20.15 5.57 -9.57
N GLY A 88 19.38 6.46 -8.92
CA GLY A 88 19.86 7.25 -7.79
C GLY A 88 20.77 8.45 -8.14
N SER A 89 20.94 8.79 -9.41
CA SER A 89 21.62 10.04 -9.81
C SER A 89 20.91 11.29 -9.24
N GLU A 90 21.61 12.43 -9.23
CA GLU A 90 21.02 13.70 -8.80
C GLU A 90 19.78 14.10 -9.63
N LYS A 91 19.80 13.82 -10.94
CA LYS A 91 18.63 14.04 -11.80
C LYS A 91 17.49 13.09 -11.44
N ALA A 92 17.76 11.80 -11.28
CA ALA A 92 16.74 10.83 -10.87
C ALA A 92 16.12 11.21 -9.53
N ARG A 93 16.94 11.58 -8.54
CA ARG A 93 16.47 12.07 -7.24
C ARG A 93 15.62 13.32 -7.37
N ARG A 94 16.04 14.29 -8.17
CA ARG A 94 15.32 15.55 -8.36
C ARG A 94 13.96 15.38 -9.05
N TYR A 95 13.86 14.48 -10.02
CA TYR A 95 12.67 14.37 -10.87
C TYR A 95 11.74 13.21 -10.52
N LEU A 96 12.27 12.13 -9.91
CA LEU A 96 11.49 10.92 -9.61
C LEU A 96 11.20 10.73 -8.11
N HIS A 97 11.94 11.38 -7.21
CA HIS A 97 11.72 11.22 -5.77
C HIS A 97 10.89 12.36 -5.19
N THR A 98 10.05 12.02 -4.22
CA THR A 98 9.29 12.96 -3.40
C THR A 98 9.59 12.71 -1.93
N GLU A 99 9.38 13.72 -1.09
CA GLU A 99 9.48 13.58 0.35
C GLU A 99 8.10 13.36 0.96
N TYR A 100 8.01 12.41 1.90
CA TYR A 100 6.80 12.19 2.66
C TYR A 100 6.51 13.39 3.55
N HIS A 101 5.31 13.93 3.44
CA HIS A 101 4.82 14.98 4.33
C HIS A 101 3.65 14.42 5.14
N PRO A 102 3.76 14.32 6.47
CA PRO A 102 2.66 13.86 7.30
C PRO A 102 1.48 14.81 7.17
N LEU A 103 0.29 14.26 6.93
CA LEU A 103 -0.94 15.04 6.89
C LEU A 103 -1.25 15.53 8.31
N VAL A 104 -0.97 16.80 8.58
CA VAL A 104 -1.34 17.44 9.85
C VAL A 104 -2.85 17.60 9.84
N LYS A 105 -3.55 16.79 10.64
CA LYS A 105 -5.00 16.95 10.84
C LYS A 105 -5.23 18.31 11.48
N SER A 106 -5.88 19.22 10.75
CA SER A 106 -6.32 20.50 11.29
C SER A 106 -7.29 20.26 12.43
N THR A 107 -7.14 21.00 13.53
CA THR A 107 -8.04 20.98 14.69
C THR A 107 -9.50 21.22 14.29
N ALA A 108 -9.75 21.89 13.15
CA ALA A 108 -11.08 22.10 12.60
C ALA A 108 -11.77 20.81 12.13
N SER A 109 -11.03 19.77 11.73
CA SER A 109 -11.61 18.46 11.35
C SER A 109 -12.09 17.66 12.55
N GLN A 110 -11.64 18.00 13.76
CA GLN A 110 -12.06 17.33 15.01
C GLN A 110 -13.37 17.88 15.57
N LEU A 111 -13.84 19.05 15.10
CA LEU A 111 -15.05 19.72 15.61
C LEU A 111 -16.30 19.51 14.75
N LEU A 112 -16.20 18.79 13.63
CA LEU A 112 -17.33 18.44 12.75
C LEU A 112 -17.80 16.99 12.91
N ASN A 113 -17.23 16.24 13.87
CA ASN A 113 -17.71 14.92 14.26
C ASN A 113 -18.59 15.05 15.51
N TRP A 114 -19.71 15.78 15.42
CA TRP A 114 -20.86 15.67 16.32
C TRP A 114 -22.14 15.80 15.50
#